data_AF-A0A2P2C5N9-F1
#
_entry.id   AF-A0A2P2C5N9-F1
#
_cell.length_a   1.000
_cell.length_b   1.000
_cell.length_c   1.000
_cell.angle_alpha   90.00
_cell.angle_beta   90.00
_cell.angle_gamma   90.00
#
_symmetry.space_group_name_H-M   'P 1'
#
loop_
_entity.id
_entity.type
_entity.pdbx_description
1 polymer ?
#
loop_
_entity_poly.entity_id
_entity_poly.type
_entity_poly.pdbx_seq_one_letter_code
_entity_poly.pdbx_strand_id
1 'polypeptide(L)'
;MTVRPTLHPLAESYLAELDRLLAGVDPAERHETLLGVREHIEAATSGDAGEEAVRRALAELGPPKAVADEAYAGRPQAGPGEAQATGGGLAIGVGLLQALALVIIVMVVGSGSGISESSTSSGAAGGRLQETVVKSWTGSVGIALVAFVFACFAWVPAALLASLSSLWTTREKRLQVALVPVAAILMGGLPELGYRLAGFGGIVAGAWSALVITVFGGGWLIVRLTRAGQSRAA
;
A
#
# COMPACT_ATOMS: atom_id res chain seq x y z
N MET A 1 6.67 -25.96 43.81
CA MET A 1 6.70 -26.51 42.45
C MET A 1 5.33 -27.10 42.17
N THR A 2 4.45 -26.33 41.54
CA THR A 2 3.10 -26.78 41.16
C THR A 2 3.24 -27.65 39.92
N VAL A 3 3.04 -28.96 40.07
CA VAL A 3 2.95 -29.89 38.95
C VAL A 3 1.70 -29.50 38.16
N ARG A 4 1.88 -28.97 36.95
CA ARG A 4 0.75 -28.82 36.01
C ARG A 4 0.24 -30.24 35.73
N PRO A 5 -1.06 -30.54 35.91
CA PRO A 5 -1.60 -31.79 35.42
C PRO A 5 -1.32 -31.86 33.92
N THR A 6 -0.55 -32.87 33.51
CA THR A 6 -0.31 -33.18 32.10
C THR A 6 -1.65 -33.54 31.48
N LEU A 7 -2.08 -32.77 30.48
CA LEU A 7 -3.31 -33.04 29.76
C LEU A 7 -3.21 -34.44 29.12
N HIS A 8 -4.31 -35.20 29.09
CA HIS A 8 -4.29 -36.54 28.51
C HIS A 8 -3.95 -36.48 27.00
N PRO A 9 -3.13 -37.39 26.44
CA PRO A 9 -2.71 -37.33 25.02
C PRO A 9 -3.85 -37.21 24.01
N LEU A 10 -5.00 -37.83 24.29
CA LEU A 10 -6.22 -37.69 23.47
C LEU A 10 -6.74 -36.25 23.43
N ALA A 11 -6.78 -35.56 24.58
CA ALA A 11 -7.21 -34.17 24.65
C ALA A 11 -6.20 -33.25 23.94
N GLU A 12 -4.90 -33.53 24.03
CA GLU A 12 -3.88 -32.78 23.29
C GLU A 12 -4.05 -32.93 21.76
N SER A 13 -4.32 -34.16 21.29
CA SER A 13 -4.56 -34.41 19.87
C SER A 13 -5.80 -33.68 19.35
N TYR A 14 -6.86 -33.65 20.15
CA TYR A 14 -8.10 -32.94 19.85
C TYR A 14 -7.86 -31.42 19.73
N LEU A 15 -7.17 -30.82 20.71
CA LEU A 15 -6.87 -29.39 20.71
C LEU A 15 -5.92 -29.00 19.57
N ALA A 16 -4.97 -29.85 19.21
CA ALA A 16 -4.07 -29.61 18.08
C ALA A 16 -4.81 -29.66 16.73
N GLU A 17 -5.80 -30.54 16.59
CA GLU A 17 -6.67 -30.57 15.41
C GLU A 17 -7.59 -29.35 15.37
N LEU A 18 -8.18 -28.97 16.50
CA LEU A 18 -9.02 -27.77 16.61
C LEU A 18 -8.23 -26.49 16.30
N ASP A 19 -7.01 -26.33 16.82
CA ASP A 19 -6.14 -25.20 16.51
C ASP A 19 -5.86 -25.09 15.00
N ARG A 20 -5.63 -26.23 14.33
CA ARG A 20 -5.46 -26.27 12.88
C ARG A 20 -6.72 -25.83 12.12
N LEU A 21 -7.91 -26.21 12.58
CA LEU A 21 -9.19 -25.84 11.96
C LEU A 21 -9.54 -24.36 12.20
N LEU A 22 -9.13 -23.82 13.35
CA LEU A 22 -9.32 -22.41 13.70
C LEU A 22 -8.23 -21.49 13.12
N ALA A 23 -7.38 -21.97 12.21
CA ALA A 23 -6.30 -21.18 11.61
C ALA A 23 -6.77 -19.89 10.89
N GLY A 24 -8.04 -19.83 10.47
CA GLY A 24 -8.67 -18.64 9.87
C GLY A 24 -9.39 -17.71 10.86
N VAL A 25 -9.51 -18.11 12.14
CA VAL A 25 -10.10 -17.29 13.21
C VAL A 25 -9.09 -16.26 13.74
N ASP A 26 -9.59 -15.13 14.24
CA ASP A 26 -8.76 -14.09 14.88
C ASP A 26 -7.91 -14.70 16.01
N PRO A 27 -6.63 -14.32 16.17
CA PRO A 27 -5.76 -14.93 17.17
C PRO A 27 -6.27 -14.84 18.62
N ALA A 28 -6.97 -13.77 19.01
CA ALA A 28 -7.50 -13.63 20.36
C ALA A 28 -8.71 -14.55 20.59
N GLU A 29 -9.61 -14.60 19.63
CA GLU A 29 -10.82 -15.44 19.69
C GLU A 29 -10.49 -16.94 19.57
N ARG A 30 -9.46 -17.28 18.77
CA ARG A 30 -8.92 -18.64 18.72
C ARG A 30 -8.37 -19.06 20.08
N HIS A 31 -7.62 -18.17 20.73
CA HIS A 31 -7.07 -18.44 22.05
C HIS A 31 -8.18 -18.64 23.08
N GLU A 32 -9.21 -17.80 23.07
CA GLU A 32 -10.38 -17.91 23.94
C GLU A 32 -11.14 -19.23 23.71
N THR A 33 -11.35 -19.61 22.45
CA THR A 33 -12.03 -20.88 22.09
C THR A 33 -11.23 -22.09 22.59
N LEU A 34 -9.92 -22.12 22.32
CA LEU A 34 -9.04 -23.20 22.79
C LEU A 34 -8.97 -23.27 24.31
N LEU A 35 -8.96 -22.11 24.97
CA LEU A 35 -8.98 -22.02 26.43
C LEU A 35 -10.30 -22.55 26.99
N GLY A 36 -11.44 -22.14 26.45
CA GLY A 36 -12.76 -22.62 26.88
C GLY A 36 -12.94 -24.12 26.71
N VAL A 37 -12.48 -24.68 25.58
CA VAL A 37 -12.51 -26.14 25.36
C VAL A 37 -11.58 -26.87 26.34
N ARG A 38 -10.38 -26.33 26.58
CA ARG A 38 -9.45 -26.87 27.59
C ARG A 38 -10.09 -26.85 28.98
N GLU A 39 -10.68 -25.73 29.38
CA GLU A 39 -11.35 -25.59 30.68
C GLU A 39 -12.53 -26.56 30.81
N HIS A 40 -13.29 -26.78 29.74
CA HIS A 40 -14.38 -27.76 29.74
C HIS A 40 -13.87 -29.19 29.95
N ILE A 41 -12.79 -29.58 29.27
CA ILE A 41 -12.17 -30.90 29.45
C ILE A 41 -11.62 -31.05 30.87
N GLU A 42 -10.94 -30.03 31.38
CA GLU A 42 -10.40 -30.02 32.74
C GLU A 42 -11.52 -30.11 33.80
N ALA A 43 -12.64 -29.41 33.59
CA ALA A 43 -13.81 -29.49 34.46
C ALA A 43 -14.47 -30.88 34.42
N ALA A 44 -14.65 -31.45 33.24
CA ALA A 44 -15.28 -32.77 33.07
C ALA A 44 -14.41 -33.93 33.60
N THR A 45 -13.09 -33.74 33.66
CA THR A 45 -12.12 -34.73 34.17
C THR A 45 -11.66 -34.43 35.60
N SER A 46 -12.27 -33.44 36.26
CA SER A 46 -11.94 -33.06 37.63
C SER A 46 -12.23 -34.20 38.60
N GLY A 47 -11.16 -34.87 39.06
CA GLY A 47 -11.22 -36.00 40.00
C GLY A 47 -10.94 -37.38 39.39
N ASP A 48 -11.01 -37.51 38.05
CA ASP A 48 -10.63 -38.71 37.31
C ASP A 48 -10.10 -38.31 35.93
N ALA A 49 -8.76 -38.30 35.79
CA ALA A 49 -8.07 -38.03 34.54
C ALA A 49 -7.90 -39.28 33.66
N GLY A 50 -8.67 -40.34 33.94
CA GLY A 50 -8.66 -41.58 33.17
C GLY A 50 -9.13 -41.37 31.73
N GLU A 51 -8.62 -42.22 30.85
CA GLU A 51 -8.91 -42.18 29.41
C GLU A 51 -10.42 -42.19 29.09
N GLU A 52 -11.21 -42.92 29.88
CA GLU A 52 -12.67 -43.03 29.70
C GLU A 52 -13.41 -41.74 30.05
N ALA A 53 -12.96 -41.02 31.09
CA ALA A 53 -13.52 -39.72 31.45
C ALA A 53 -13.23 -38.68 30.37
N VAL A 54 -11.99 -38.68 29.83
CA VAL A 54 -11.58 -37.82 28.72
C VAL A 54 -12.41 -38.13 27.46
N ARG A 55 -12.61 -39.42 27.13
CA ARG A 55 -13.40 -39.83 25.97
C ARG A 55 -14.86 -39.38 26.08
N ARG A 56 -15.45 -39.46 27.27
CA ARG A 56 -16.81 -38.97 27.54
C ARG A 56 -16.90 -37.45 27.36
N ALA A 57 -15.95 -36.69 27.92
CA ALA A 57 -15.89 -35.24 27.77
C ALA A 57 -15.75 -34.81 26.29
N LEU A 58 -14.91 -35.51 25.51
CA LEU A 58 -14.77 -35.25 24.08
C LEU A 58 -16.03 -35.64 23.28
N ALA A 59 -16.75 -36.69 23.69
CA ALA A 59 -18.00 -37.07 23.05
C ALA A 59 -19.11 -36.04 23.28
N GLU A 60 -19.12 -35.35 24.43
CA GLU A 60 -20.05 -34.25 24.73
C GLU A 60 -19.74 -33.00 23.90
N LEU A 61 -18.46 -32.67 23.69
CA LEU A 61 -18.02 -31.59 22.81
C LEU A 61 -18.30 -31.87 21.32
N GLY A 62 -18.32 -33.14 20.94
CA GLY A 62 -18.45 -33.56 19.55
C GLY A 62 -17.13 -33.51 18.77
N PRO A 63 -17.16 -33.67 17.44
CA PRO A 63 -15.95 -33.66 16.62
C PRO A 63 -15.34 -32.25 16.54
N PRO A 64 -13.99 -32.12 16.44
CA PRO A 64 -13.30 -30.82 16.36
C PRO A 64 -13.86 -29.91 15.25
N LYS A 65 -14.29 -30.52 14.14
CA LYS A 65 -14.89 -29.82 13.01
C LYS A 65 -16.21 -29.15 13.36
N ALA A 66 -17.07 -29.78 14.16
CA ALA A 66 -18.35 -29.17 14.56
C ALA A 66 -18.12 -27.93 15.43
N VAL A 67 -17.16 -27.99 16.36
CA VAL A 67 -16.75 -26.84 17.20
C VAL A 67 -16.16 -25.72 16.35
N ALA A 68 -15.31 -26.06 15.37
CA ALA A 68 -14.77 -25.09 14.44
C ALA A 68 -15.88 -24.45 13.58
N ASP A 69 -16.79 -25.25 13.02
CA ASP A 69 -17.91 -24.78 12.19
C ASP A 69 -18.81 -23.81 12.99
N GLU A 70 -19.06 -24.09 14.27
CA GLU A 70 -19.79 -23.19 15.18
C GLU A 70 -19.04 -21.86 15.41
N ALA A 71 -17.71 -21.91 15.62
CA ALA A 71 -16.87 -20.72 15.75
C ALA A 71 -16.85 -19.86 14.46
N TYR A 72 -17.14 -20.47 13.30
CA TYR A 72 -17.32 -19.77 12.03
C TYR A 72 -18.78 -19.37 11.74
N ALA A 73 -19.78 -19.97 12.39
CA ALA A 73 -21.21 -19.81 12.06
C ALA A 73 -21.74 -18.38 12.25
N GLY A 74 -21.15 -17.61 13.16
CA GLY A 74 -21.48 -16.19 13.40
C GLY A 74 -20.84 -15.21 12.40
N ARG A 75 -20.02 -15.70 11.47
CA ARG A 75 -19.28 -14.86 10.53
C ARG A 75 -19.97 -14.85 9.17
N PRO A 76 -19.90 -13.73 8.43
CA PRO A 76 -20.15 -13.77 7.00
C PRO A 76 -19.25 -14.87 6.42
N GLN A 77 -19.86 -15.88 5.79
CA GLN A 77 -19.09 -16.93 5.12
C GLN A 77 -18.25 -16.25 4.03
N ALA A 78 -16.97 -16.03 4.33
CA ALA A 78 -16.03 -15.57 3.34
C ALA A 78 -15.85 -16.69 2.32
N GLY A 79 -16.60 -16.60 1.22
CA GLY A 79 -16.49 -17.55 0.13
C GLY A 79 -15.03 -17.61 -0.34
N PRO A 80 -14.61 -18.70 -1.01
CA PRO A 80 -13.26 -18.85 -1.57
C PRO A 80 -12.79 -17.68 -2.46
N GLY A 81 -13.69 -16.78 -2.88
CA GLY A 81 -13.38 -15.55 -3.62
C GLY A 81 -13.00 -14.32 -2.78
N GLU A 82 -13.29 -14.25 -1.47
CA GLU A 82 -13.01 -13.05 -0.67
C GLU A 82 -11.55 -12.95 -0.23
N ALA A 83 -10.89 -14.07 0.12
CA ALA A 83 -9.45 -14.05 0.43
C ALA A 83 -8.58 -13.63 -0.79
N GLN A 84 -9.04 -13.95 -2.01
CA GLN A 84 -8.42 -13.49 -3.27
C GLN A 84 -8.74 -12.02 -3.58
N ALA A 85 -9.92 -11.52 -3.18
CA ALA A 85 -10.32 -10.13 -3.39
C ALA A 85 -9.50 -9.14 -2.56
N THR A 86 -9.09 -9.51 -1.33
CA THR A 86 -8.35 -8.61 -0.44
C THR A 86 -6.93 -8.31 -0.94
N GLY A 87 -6.22 -9.31 -1.47
CA GLY A 87 -4.86 -9.13 -2.01
C GLY A 87 -4.84 -8.40 -3.36
N GLY A 88 -5.77 -8.76 -4.26
CA GLY A 88 -5.91 -8.10 -5.56
C GLY A 88 -6.38 -6.64 -5.44
N GLY A 89 -7.36 -6.37 -4.56
CA GLY A 89 -7.88 -5.04 -4.29
C GLY A 89 -6.82 -4.10 -3.70
N LEU A 90 -5.96 -4.61 -2.80
CA LEU A 90 -4.84 -3.83 -2.25
C LEU A 90 -3.85 -3.38 -3.33
N ALA A 91 -3.47 -4.29 -4.24
CA ALA A 91 -2.54 -3.97 -5.33
C ALA A 91 -3.10 -2.93 -6.30
N ILE A 92 -4.40 -2.99 -6.58
CA ILE A 92 -5.11 -1.99 -7.40
C ILE A 92 -5.20 -0.66 -6.67
N GLY A 93 -5.57 -0.67 -5.38
CA GLY A 93 -5.68 0.53 -4.55
C GLY A 93 -4.35 1.28 -4.45
N VAL A 94 -3.25 0.58 -4.18
CA VAL A 94 -1.90 1.19 -4.17
C VAL A 94 -1.57 1.79 -5.53
N GLY A 95 -1.84 1.08 -6.63
CA GLY A 95 -1.61 1.60 -7.99
C GLY A 95 -2.42 2.86 -8.31
N LEU A 96 -3.68 2.92 -7.87
CA LEU A 96 -4.54 4.09 -8.05
C LEU A 96 -4.07 5.29 -7.24
N LEU A 97 -3.69 5.12 -5.96
CA LEU A 97 -3.14 6.21 -5.17
C LEU A 97 -1.83 6.73 -5.77
N GLN A 98 -0.99 5.84 -6.29
CA GLN A 98 0.27 6.22 -6.93
C GLN A 98 0.05 6.98 -8.24
N ALA A 99 -0.91 6.54 -9.06
CA ALA A 99 -1.31 7.26 -10.26
C ALA A 99 -1.85 8.65 -9.92
N LEU A 100 -2.70 8.75 -8.88
CA LEU A 100 -3.22 10.03 -8.40
C LEU A 100 -2.10 10.97 -7.94
N ALA A 101 -1.13 10.47 -7.17
CA ALA A 101 0.03 11.25 -6.74
C ALA A 101 0.84 11.80 -7.93
N LEU A 102 1.06 11.00 -8.98
CA LEU A 102 1.73 11.46 -10.19
C LEU A 102 0.91 12.52 -10.94
N VAL A 103 -0.41 12.34 -11.05
CA VAL A 103 -1.30 13.32 -11.68
C VAL A 103 -1.26 14.66 -10.95
N ILE A 104 -1.28 14.64 -9.61
CA ILE A 104 -1.16 15.87 -8.80
C ILE A 104 0.18 16.55 -9.09
N ILE A 105 1.29 15.82 -9.15
CA ILE A 105 2.60 16.40 -9.47
C ILE A 105 2.58 17.06 -10.85
N VAL A 106 2.09 16.36 -11.87
CA VAL A 106 2.04 16.87 -13.24
C VAL A 106 1.14 18.11 -13.33
N MET A 107 -0.05 18.09 -12.73
CA MET A 107 -0.97 19.22 -12.77
C MET A 107 -0.43 20.44 -12.04
N VAL A 108 0.10 20.28 -10.82
CA VAL A 108 0.58 21.41 -10.03
C VAL A 108 1.83 22.03 -10.67
N VAL A 109 2.79 21.22 -11.11
CA VAL A 109 3.99 21.73 -11.79
C VAL A 109 3.63 22.34 -13.14
N GLY A 110 2.78 21.69 -13.93
CA GLY A 110 2.35 22.20 -15.23
C GLY A 110 1.55 23.51 -15.14
N SER A 111 0.76 23.69 -14.09
CA SER A 111 -0.05 24.91 -13.91
C SER A 111 0.76 26.07 -13.31
N GLY A 112 1.74 25.77 -12.46
CA GLY A 112 2.54 26.81 -11.81
C GLY A 112 3.73 27.29 -12.62
N SER A 113 4.29 26.46 -13.50
CA SER A 113 5.49 26.79 -14.27
C SER A 113 5.10 27.51 -15.57
N GLY A 114 5.62 28.72 -15.79
CA GLY A 114 5.23 29.54 -16.93
C GLY A 114 6.38 30.40 -17.47
N ILE A 115 6.37 30.59 -18.79
CA ILE A 115 7.18 31.61 -19.46
C ILE A 115 6.26 32.82 -19.65
N SER A 116 6.63 33.93 -19.03
CA SER A 116 5.89 35.19 -19.15
C SER A 116 6.67 36.16 -20.02
N GLU A 117 6.02 36.70 -21.05
CA GLU A 117 6.58 37.68 -21.98
C GLU A 117 5.94 39.03 -21.73
N SER A 118 6.75 40.02 -21.38
CA SER A 118 6.31 41.40 -21.20
C SER A 118 6.99 42.29 -22.25
N SER A 119 6.19 42.91 -23.11
CA SER A 119 6.65 43.86 -24.13
C SER A 119 6.44 45.30 -23.62
N THR A 120 7.51 46.07 -23.50
CA THR A 120 7.43 47.51 -23.23
C THR A 120 7.75 48.29 -24.51
N SER A 121 6.78 49.01 -25.05
CA SER A 121 7.01 49.95 -26.15
C SER A 121 7.33 51.33 -25.58
N SER A 122 8.55 51.82 -25.80
CA SER A 122 8.90 53.21 -25.46
C SER A 122 9.09 54.03 -26.73
N GLY A 123 8.41 55.18 -26.80
CA GLY A 123 8.53 56.13 -27.90
C GLY A 123 9.56 57.20 -27.56
N ALA A 124 10.68 57.24 -28.27
CA ALA A 124 11.58 58.38 -28.22
C ALA A 124 11.03 59.53 -29.08
N ALA A 125 11.14 60.76 -28.59
CA ALA A 125 10.81 61.99 -29.35
C ALA A 125 11.70 62.06 -30.61
N GLY A 126 11.22 61.49 -31.71
CA GLY A 126 12.02 61.25 -32.92
C GLY A 126 11.56 60.06 -33.79
N GLY A 127 10.58 59.25 -33.35
CA GLY A 127 9.81 58.39 -34.25
C GLY A 127 10.28 56.94 -34.39
N ARG A 128 11.23 56.46 -33.58
CA ARG A 128 11.49 55.01 -33.45
C ARG A 128 10.79 54.48 -32.20
N LEU A 129 9.80 53.62 -32.40
CA LEU A 129 9.26 52.77 -31.34
C LEU A 129 10.31 51.70 -31.07
N GLN A 130 10.94 51.76 -29.89
CA GLN A 130 11.85 50.71 -29.46
C GLN A 130 11.05 49.76 -28.56
N GLU A 131 10.71 48.60 -29.13
CA GLU A 131 10.03 47.52 -28.43
C GLU A 131 11.07 46.69 -27.69
N THR A 132 11.04 46.73 -26.36
CA THR A 132 11.85 45.86 -25.52
C THR A 132 11.01 44.69 -25.04
N VAL A 133 11.34 43.50 -25.54
CA VAL A 133 10.71 42.24 -25.14
C VAL A 133 11.54 41.63 -24.02
N VAL A 134 10.97 41.56 -22.82
CA VAL A 134 11.59 40.88 -21.67
C VAL A 134 10.87 39.54 -21.48
N LYS A 135 11.62 38.44 -21.61
CA LYS A 135 11.14 37.08 -21.31
C LYS A 135 11.59 36.70 -19.90
N SER A 136 10.64 36.33 -19.05
CA SER A 136 10.88 35.90 -17.68
C SER A 136 10.44 34.45 -17.47
N TRP A 137 11.23 33.71 -16.67
CA TRP A 137 10.95 32.33 -16.30
C TRP A 137 10.66 32.27 -14.80
N THR A 138 9.50 31.72 -14.44
CA THR A 138 9.16 31.42 -13.06
C THR A 138 9.61 29.99 -12.77
N GLY A 139 10.72 29.84 -12.03
CA GLY A 139 11.39 28.57 -11.77
C GLY A 139 10.47 27.44 -11.28
N SER A 140 10.70 26.22 -11.76
CA SER A 140 9.87 25.03 -11.49
C SER A 140 10.16 24.34 -10.14
N VAL A 141 11.31 24.62 -9.51
CA VAL A 141 11.77 23.91 -8.31
C VAL A 141 10.86 24.16 -7.10
N GLY A 142 10.50 25.41 -6.83
CA GLY A 142 9.60 25.75 -5.72
C GLY A 142 8.20 25.14 -5.90
N ILE A 143 7.74 25.08 -7.15
CA ILE A 143 6.44 24.55 -7.51
C ILE A 143 6.41 23.02 -7.41
N ALA A 144 7.50 22.36 -7.81
CA ALA A 144 7.66 20.92 -7.61
C ALA A 144 7.67 20.52 -6.13
N LEU A 145 8.22 21.37 -5.25
CA LEU A 145 8.18 21.12 -3.81
C LEU A 145 6.75 21.26 -3.26
N VAL A 146 6.01 22.29 -3.68
CA VAL A 146 4.58 22.42 -3.35
C VAL A 146 3.80 21.21 -3.85
N ALA A 147 4.02 20.81 -5.11
CA ALA A 147 3.39 19.64 -5.72
C ALA A 147 3.69 18.34 -4.94
N PHE A 148 4.93 18.18 -4.47
CA PHE A 148 5.33 17.05 -3.63
C PHE A 148 4.60 17.04 -2.28
N VAL A 149 4.48 18.19 -1.61
CA VAL A 149 3.73 18.30 -0.35
C VAL A 149 2.28 17.89 -0.52
N PHE A 150 1.63 18.29 -1.62
CA PHE A 150 0.27 17.83 -1.93
C PHE A 150 0.24 16.33 -2.26
N ALA A 151 1.22 15.84 -3.01
CA ALA A 151 1.32 14.42 -3.36
C ALA A 151 1.59 13.52 -2.14
N CYS A 152 2.17 14.03 -1.05
CA CYS A 152 2.38 13.29 0.20
C CYS A 152 1.08 12.70 0.76
N PHE A 153 -0.06 13.38 0.60
CA PHE A 153 -1.35 12.87 1.07
C PHE A 153 -1.76 11.56 0.39
N ALA A 154 -1.43 11.37 -0.88
CA ALA A 154 -1.67 10.13 -1.61
C ALA A 154 -0.48 9.15 -1.50
N TRP A 155 0.75 9.67 -1.39
CA TRP A 155 1.95 8.86 -1.33
C TRP A 155 2.14 8.14 0.01
N VAL A 156 1.91 8.81 1.15
CA VAL A 156 2.13 8.21 2.47
C VAL A 156 1.25 6.97 2.68
N PRO A 157 -0.06 7.00 2.40
CA PRO A 157 -0.89 5.79 2.51
C PRO A 157 -0.45 4.70 1.53
N ALA A 158 -0.13 5.06 0.27
CA ALA A 158 0.34 4.08 -0.71
C ALA A 158 1.66 3.40 -0.28
N ALA A 159 2.62 4.18 0.21
CA ALA A 159 3.90 3.71 0.70
C ALA A 159 3.74 2.84 1.96
N LEU A 160 2.84 3.22 2.86
CA LEU A 160 2.54 2.47 4.08
C LEU A 160 1.91 1.11 3.75
N LEU A 161 0.88 1.08 2.89
CA LEU A 161 0.22 -0.14 2.45
C LEU A 161 1.18 -1.07 1.68
N ALA A 162 2.01 -0.51 0.80
CA ALA A 162 3.06 -1.25 0.10
C ALA A 162 4.11 -1.85 1.05
N SER A 163 4.49 -1.09 2.09
CA SER A 163 5.51 -1.51 3.04
C SER A 163 5.02 -2.61 3.97
N LEU A 164 3.78 -2.50 4.45
CA LEU A 164 3.14 -3.47 5.35
C LEU A 164 2.75 -4.77 4.63
N SER A 165 2.50 -4.72 3.33
CA SER A 165 2.11 -5.90 2.56
C SER A 165 3.28 -6.85 2.30
N SER A 166 3.07 -8.15 2.47
CA SER A 166 4.04 -9.22 2.14
C SER A 166 4.08 -9.56 0.64
N LEU A 167 3.16 -9.00 -0.17
CA LEU A 167 3.00 -9.33 -1.59
C LEU A 167 4.23 -8.95 -2.44
N TRP A 168 4.97 -7.92 -2.03
CA TRP A 168 6.09 -7.36 -2.79
C TRP A 168 7.45 -7.67 -2.18
N THR A 169 8.44 -7.87 -3.05
CA THR A 169 9.84 -8.01 -2.64
C THR A 169 10.40 -6.70 -2.12
N THR A 170 11.48 -6.77 -1.34
CA THR A 170 12.18 -5.59 -0.80
C THR A 170 12.62 -4.60 -1.89
N ARG A 171 12.90 -5.07 -3.13
CA ARG A 171 13.27 -4.20 -4.26
C ARG A 171 12.06 -3.46 -4.83
N GLU A 172 10.94 -4.16 -4.99
CA GLU A 172 9.68 -3.59 -5.49
C GLU A 172 9.12 -2.54 -4.52
N LYS A 173 9.22 -2.78 -3.21
CA LYS A 173 8.85 -1.81 -2.17
C LYS A 173 9.67 -0.53 -2.29
N ARG A 174 11.00 -0.64 -2.42
CA ARG A 174 11.87 0.53 -2.61
C ARG A 174 11.50 1.31 -3.88
N LEU A 175 11.21 0.60 -4.98
CA LEU A 175 10.79 1.23 -6.23
C LEU A 175 9.45 1.97 -6.08
N GLN A 176 8.47 1.41 -5.37
CA GLN A 176 7.20 2.11 -5.11
C GLN A 176 7.39 3.35 -4.24
N VAL A 177 8.16 3.24 -3.17
CA VAL A 177 8.42 4.35 -2.25
C VAL A 177 9.19 5.46 -2.96
N ALA A 178 10.17 5.11 -3.81
CA ALA A 178 11.00 6.08 -4.53
C ALA A 178 10.29 6.76 -5.71
N LEU A 179 9.21 6.20 -6.26
CA LEU A 179 8.60 6.67 -7.50
C LEU A 179 8.16 8.15 -7.43
N VAL A 180 7.40 8.51 -6.39
CA VAL A 180 6.85 9.87 -6.22
C VAL A 180 7.96 10.93 -5.99
N PRO A 181 8.92 10.75 -5.06
CA PRO A 181 10.00 11.72 -4.91
C PRO A 181 10.88 11.83 -6.15
N VAL A 182 11.16 10.72 -6.86
CA VAL A 182 11.89 10.77 -8.14
C VAL A 182 11.12 11.56 -9.19
N ALA A 183 9.81 11.37 -9.31
CA ALA A 183 8.97 12.15 -10.23
C ALA A 183 8.99 13.65 -9.91
N ALA A 184 8.91 14.02 -8.62
CA ALA A 184 9.01 15.42 -8.20
C ALA A 184 10.37 16.04 -8.54
N ILE A 185 11.46 15.30 -8.31
CA ILE A 185 12.82 15.75 -8.65
C ILE A 185 12.98 15.92 -10.17
N LEU A 186 12.48 14.96 -10.97
CA LEU A 186 12.54 15.04 -12.43
C LEU A 186 11.76 16.26 -12.93
N MET A 187 10.51 16.44 -12.48
CA MET A 187 9.67 17.56 -12.90
C MET A 187 10.19 18.93 -12.44
N GLY A 188 10.79 19.02 -11.26
CA GLY A 188 11.39 20.25 -10.78
C GLY A 188 12.74 20.57 -11.42
N GLY A 189 13.58 19.54 -11.61
CA GLY A 189 14.99 19.69 -11.95
C GLY A 189 15.30 19.69 -13.45
N LEU A 190 14.61 18.91 -14.27
CA LEU A 190 14.89 18.82 -15.71
C LEU A 190 14.65 20.13 -16.47
N PRO A 191 13.53 20.87 -16.25
CA PRO A 191 13.32 22.16 -16.90
C PRO A 191 14.39 23.19 -16.51
N GLU A 192 14.78 23.18 -15.24
CA GLU A 192 15.82 24.06 -14.68
C GLU A 192 17.20 23.75 -15.27
N LEU A 193 17.55 22.47 -15.38
CA LEU A 193 18.79 22.02 -16.00
C LEU A 193 18.80 22.39 -17.51
N GLY A 194 17.66 22.21 -18.18
CA GLY A 194 17.47 22.62 -19.57
C GLY A 194 17.69 24.12 -19.74
N TYR A 195 17.11 24.95 -18.87
CA TYR A 195 17.32 26.40 -18.88
C TYR A 195 18.80 26.77 -18.77
N ARG A 196 19.53 26.14 -17.85
CA ARG A 196 20.96 26.44 -17.63
C ARG A 196 21.85 26.04 -18.82
N LEU A 197 21.48 24.99 -19.55
CA LEU A 197 22.27 24.47 -20.66
C LEU A 197 21.95 25.14 -22.01
N ALA A 198 20.68 25.43 -22.27
CA ALA A 198 20.21 25.87 -23.59
C ALA A 198 19.19 27.03 -23.55
N GLY A 199 19.10 27.74 -22.42
CA GLY A 199 18.18 28.87 -22.26
C GLY A 199 16.72 28.46 -22.40
N PHE A 200 15.89 29.34 -22.99
CA PHE A 200 14.44 29.08 -23.12
C PHE A 200 14.09 27.84 -23.95
N GLY A 201 14.88 27.50 -24.97
CA GLY A 201 14.68 26.27 -25.74
C GLY A 201 14.90 25.00 -24.90
N GLY A 202 15.84 25.07 -23.95
CA GLY A 202 16.12 23.98 -23.02
C GLY A 202 15.03 23.74 -21.99
N ILE A 203 14.29 24.78 -21.57
CA ILE A 203 13.14 24.63 -20.65
C ILE A 203 12.11 23.68 -21.25
N VAL A 204 11.73 23.93 -22.51
CA VAL A 204 10.70 23.14 -23.21
C VAL A 204 11.17 21.69 -23.37
N ALA A 205 12.40 21.48 -23.83
CA ALA A 205 12.97 20.15 -23.97
C ALA A 205 13.05 19.39 -22.62
N GLY A 206 13.47 20.08 -21.55
CA GLY A 206 13.53 19.53 -20.20
C GLY A 206 12.15 19.17 -19.65
N ALA A 207 11.16 20.04 -19.83
CA ALA A 207 9.78 19.82 -19.39
C ALA A 207 9.12 18.64 -20.12
N TRP A 208 9.27 18.56 -21.46
CA TRP A 208 8.75 17.43 -22.22
C TRP A 208 9.43 16.11 -21.84
N SER A 209 10.76 16.13 -21.62
CA SER A 209 11.49 14.95 -21.17
C SER A 209 11.01 14.48 -19.80
N ALA A 210 10.84 15.41 -18.85
CA ALA A 210 10.32 15.11 -17.52
C ALA A 210 8.91 14.53 -17.57
N LEU A 211 8.03 15.10 -18.41
CA LEU A 211 6.68 14.62 -18.63
C LEU A 211 6.67 13.19 -19.20
N VAL A 212 7.43 12.94 -20.27
CA VAL A 212 7.51 11.63 -20.91
C VAL A 212 8.03 10.58 -19.92
N ILE A 213 9.12 10.88 -19.20
CA ILE A 213 9.70 9.95 -18.23
C ILE A 213 8.73 9.68 -17.08
N THR A 214 8.05 10.71 -16.58
CA THR A 214 7.13 10.56 -15.45
C THR A 214 5.88 9.78 -15.83
N VAL A 215 5.26 10.13 -16.96
CA VAL A 215 4.00 9.50 -17.42
C VAL A 215 4.25 8.08 -17.90
N PHE A 216 5.18 7.88 -18.84
CA PHE A 216 5.43 6.55 -19.40
C PHE A 216 6.24 5.68 -18.46
N GLY A 217 7.31 6.21 -17.85
CA GLY A 217 8.13 5.45 -16.90
C GLY A 217 7.37 5.14 -15.62
N GLY A 218 6.68 6.13 -15.03
CA GLY A 218 5.87 5.93 -13.84
C GLY A 218 4.65 5.05 -14.09
N GLY A 219 3.90 5.29 -15.17
CA GLY A 219 2.74 4.49 -15.54
C GLY A 219 3.10 3.03 -15.81
N TRP A 220 4.17 2.77 -16.57
CA TRP A 220 4.66 1.42 -16.81
C TRP A 220 5.09 0.72 -15.52
N LEU A 221 5.79 1.43 -14.63
CA LEU A 221 6.23 0.88 -13.35
C LEU A 221 5.02 0.49 -12.48
N ILE A 222 4.00 1.35 -12.40
CA ILE A 222 2.75 1.07 -11.67
C ILE A 222 2.08 -0.19 -12.24
N VAL A 223 1.84 -0.25 -13.56
CA VAL A 223 1.19 -1.41 -14.19
C VAL A 223 1.96 -2.70 -13.94
N ARG A 224 3.30 -2.65 -14.06
CA ARG A 224 4.16 -3.82 -13.83
C ARG A 224 4.07 -4.30 -12.38
N LEU A 225 4.13 -3.38 -11.42
CA LEU A 225 4.11 -3.71 -9.99
C LEU A 225 2.73 -4.17 -9.50
N THR A 226 1.66 -3.59 -10.03
CA THR A 226 0.28 -4.04 -9.77
C THR A 226 0.07 -5.45 -10.33
N ARG A 227 0.50 -5.74 -11.57
CA ARG A 227 0.41 -7.09 -12.16
C ARG A 227 1.23 -8.12 -11.38
N ALA A 228 2.44 -7.76 -10.95
CA ALA A 228 3.27 -8.64 -10.12
C ALA A 228 2.61 -8.95 -8.77
N GLY A 229 1.99 -7.95 -8.12
CA GLY A 229 1.23 -8.14 -6.88
C GLY A 229 0.02 -9.05 -7.07
N GLN A 230 -0.74 -8.86 -8.15
CA GLN A 230 -1.89 -9.71 -8.48
C GLN A 230 -1.49 -11.17 -8.73
N SER A 231 -0.40 -11.41 -9.47
CA SER A 231 0.07 -12.78 -9.75
C SER A 231 0.53 -13.57 -8.52
N ARG A 232 0.82 -12.88 -7.40
CA ARG A 232 1.23 -13.51 -6.14
C ARG A 232 0.09 -13.62 -5.13
N ALA A 233 -1.00 -12.90 -5.37
CA ALA A 233 -2.24 -12.98 -4.59
C ALA A 233 -3.21 -14.03 -5.14
N ALA A 234 -3.00 -14.49 -6.39
CA ALA A 234 -3.72 -15.59 -7.04
C ALA A 234 -3.02 -16.92 -6.76
#